data_AF-A0A7Y9S7S7-F1
#
_entry.id   AF-A0A7Y9S7S7-F1
#
_cell.length_a   1.000
_cell.length_b   1.000
_cell.length_c   1.000
_cell.angle_alpha   90.00
_cell.angle_beta   90.00
_cell.angle_gamma   90.00
#
_symmetry.space_group_name_H-M   'P 1'
#
loop_
_entity.id
_entity.type
_entity.pdbx_description
1 polymer ?
#
loop_
_entity_poly.entity_id
_entity_poly.type
_entity_poly.pdbx_seq_one_letter_code
_entity_poly.pdbx_strand_id
1 'polypeptide(L)'
;MVSQAGAVPGYYRLPQAAASLEPLYRSLYRLTEGAMTPLITGSLEHLGYDADYTLRAQPGFLPSPDWAEAIDWHGTRLQTKQPVVLDVGAAGKGQLVDLLAAELERHGVGNYVIDASGDLFAQGLTLRVGLEHPLDPSTAIGVVELDHGYPAICASASNRRSWGAGLHHVLDGSTGKPVQTVLASWALAQDAMQADALATALFFTDHATLAKEFDFASVRMFSTGRAEISDNFDGEIF
;
A
#
# COMPACT_ATOMS: atom_id res chain seq x y z
N MET A 1 19.56 -0.60 -9.58
CA MET A 1 19.27 0.85 -9.56
C MET A 1 18.71 1.26 -8.21
N VAL A 2 17.59 0.67 -7.76
CA VAL A 2 17.11 0.81 -6.36
C VAL A 2 18.18 0.36 -5.36
N SER A 3 18.91 -0.72 -5.67
CA SER A 3 20.06 -1.21 -4.90
C SER A 3 21.31 -0.30 -4.89
N GLN A 4 21.47 0.61 -5.86
CA GLN A 4 22.65 1.50 -5.91
C GLN A 4 22.43 2.76 -5.07
N ALA A 5 21.21 3.30 -5.06
CA ALA A 5 20.82 4.42 -4.20
C ALA A 5 20.99 4.11 -2.70
N GLY A 6 20.81 2.85 -2.31
CA GLY A 6 21.02 2.38 -0.94
C GLY A 6 22.48 2.38 -0.47
N ALA A 7 23.45 2.46 -1.39
CA ALA A 7 24.87 2.40 -1.06
C ALA A 7 25.57 3.77 -1.12
N VAL A 8 25.21 4.62 -2.09
CA VAL A 8 25.90 5.91 -2.32
C VAL A 8 24.88 7.02 -2.59
N PRO A 9 24.95 8.15 -1.88
CA PRO A 9 24.15 9.34 -2.21
C PRO A 9 24.46 9.85 -3.63
N GLY A 10 23.45 10.30 -4.38
CA GLY A 10 23.69 10.81 -5.72
C GLY A 10 22.44 11.04 -6.55
N TYR A 11 22.64 11.23 -7.85
CA TYR A 11 21.56 11.45 -8.82
C TYR A 11 21.28 10.17 -9.61
N TYR A 12 20.01 9.80 -9.68
CA TYR A 12 19.51 8.59 -10.30
C TYR A 12 18.34 8.92 -11.23
N ARG A 13 18.28 8.21 -12.36
CA ARG A 13 17.13 8.23 -13.27
C ARG A 13 16.34 6.94 -13.09
N LEU A 14 15.14 7.04 -12.55
CA LEU A 14 14.23 5.93 -12.32
C LEU A 14 13.51 5.51 -13.62
N PRO A 15 12.92 4.29 -13.67
CA PRO A 15 12.06 3.86 -14.77
C PRO A 15 10.85 4.78 -14.96
N GLN A 16 10.23 4.75 -16.15
CA GLN A 16 9.06 5.59 -16.46
C GLN A 16 7.89 5.38 -15.49
N ALA A 17 7.72 4.14 -15.00
CA ALA A 17 6.70 3.79 -14.00
C ALA A 17 6.85 4.59 -12.69
N ALA A 18 8.05 5.07 -12.35
CA ALA A 18 8.24 5.91 -11.16
C ALA A 18 7.52 7.27 -11.26
N ALA A 19 7.16 7.73 -12.46
CA ALA A 19 6.52 9.03 -12.66
C ALA A 19 5.15 9.14 -11.97
N SER A 20 4.37 8.05 -11.91
CA SER A 20 3.07 8.04 -11.23
C SER A 20 3.18 7.76 -9.73
N LEU A 21 4.25 7.05 -9.30
CA LEU A 21 4.48 6.74 -7.89
C LEU A 21 4.86 7.98 -7.07
N GLU A 22 5.67 8.87 -7.63
CA GLU A 22 6.17 10.07 -6.92
C GLU A 22 5.05 10.96 -6.35
N PRO A 23 4.08 11.46 -7.16
CA PRO A 23 3.01 12.30 -6.63
C PRO A 23 2.12 11.55 -5.63
N LEU A 24 1.85 10.26 -5.87
CA LEU A 24 1.07 9.42 -4.97
C LEU A 24 1.73 9.31 -3.58
N TYR A 25 3.00 8.88 -3.54
CA TYR A 25 3.74 8.79 -2.28
C TYR A 25 3.93 10.14 -1.60
N ARG A 26 4.10 11.23 -2.34
CA ARG A 26 4.20 12.58 -1.77
C ARG A 26 2.90 12.99 -1.07
N SER A 27 1.76 12.77 -1.70
CA SER A 27 0.46 13.06 -1.08
C SER A 27 0.22 12.17 0.15
N LEU A 28 0.48 10.87 0.05
CA LEU A 28 0.30 9.94 1.15
C LEU A 28 1.25 10.21 2.33
N TYR A 29 2.51 10.56 2.06
CA TYR A 29 3.45 10.97 3.10
C TYR A 29 2.93 12.18 3.88
N ARG A 30 2.39 13.19 3.19
CA ARG A 30 1.82 14.37 3.85
C ARG A 30 0.54 14.05 4.62
N LEU A 31 -0.39 13.32 4.00
CA LEU A 31 -1.70 13.00 4.59
C LEU A 31 -1.62 12.02 5.78
N THR A 32 -0.53 11.26 5.86
CA THR A 32 -0.24 10.35 6.98
C THR A 32 0.82 10.91 7.93
N GLU A 33 1.18 12.19 7.80
CA GLU A 33 2.16 12.88 8.65
C GLU A 33 3.51 12.14 8.76
N GLY A 34 3.94 11.52 7.65
CA GLY A 34 5.19 10.77 7.53
C GLY A 34 5.10 9.29 7.89
N ALA A 35 3.95 8.81 8.37
CA ALA A 35 3.77 7.40 8.71
C ALA A 35 3.85 6.49 7.47
N MET A 36 3.30 6.91 6.34
CA MET A 36 3.49 6.21 5.07
C MET A 36 4.63 6.87 4.28
N THR A 37 5.72 6.14 4.08
CA THR A 37 6.92 6.63 3.41
C THR A 37 7.55 5.55 2.52
N PRO A 38 8.13 5.90 1.35
CA PRO A 38 8.91 4.98 0.54
C PRO A 38 10.32 4.77 1.12
N LEU A 39 10.66 5.37 2.27
CA LEU A 39 11.96 5.22 2.93
C LEU A 39 11.93 4.19 4.07
N ILE A 40 10.92 3.31 4.07
CA ILE A 40 10.62 2.39 5.17
C ILE A 40 11.60 1.21 5.30
N THR A 41 12.42 0.95 4.29
CA THR A 41 13.30 -0.23 4.22
C THR A 41 14.18 -0.37 5.47
N GLY A 42 14.82 0.70 5.94
CA GLY A 42 15.68 0.63 7.13
C GLY A 42 14.90 0.22 8.40
N SER A 43 13.65 0.70 8.54
CA SER A 43 12.77 0.31 9.65
C SER A 43 12.36 -1.16 9.57
N LEU A 44 12.09 -1.66 8.36
CA LEU A 44 11.78 -3.07 8.12
C LEU A 44 12.97 -3.98 8.42
N GLU A 45 14.16 -3.64 7.93
CA GLU A 45 15.41 -4.37 8.19
C GLU A 45 15.73 -4.40 9.68
N HIS A 46 15.54 -3.30 10.41
CA HIS A 46 15.72 -3.23 11.87
C HIS A 46 14.83 -4.23 12.62
N LEU A 47 13.65 -4.52 12.07
CA LEU A 47 12.70 -5.51 12.58
C LEU A 47 12.81 -6.87 11.87
N GLY A 48 13.97 -7.21 11.30
CA GLY A 48 14.26 -8.55 10.81
C GLY A 48 13.62 -8.93 9.48
N TYR A 49 13.05 -7.96 8.75
CA TYR A 49 12.63 -8.12 7.35
C TYR A 49 13.77 -7.76 6.39
N ASP A 50 15.00 -8.09 6.78
CA ASP A 50 16.19 -7.93 5.95
C ASP A 50 16.16 -8.85 4.72
N ALA A 51 17.13 -8.67 3.81
CA ALA A 51 17.20 -9.43 2.56
C ALA A 51 17.27 -10.97 2.77
N ASP A 52 17.78 -11.41 3.92
CA ASP A 52 17.87 -12.82 4.29
C ASP A 52 16.64 -13.29 5.09
N TYR A 53 15.67 -12.40 5.35
CA TYR A 53 14.54 -12.61 6.25
C TYR A 53 14.98 -13.29 7.55
N THR A 54 15.98 -12.72 8.23
CA THR A 54 16.52 -13.36 9.45
C THR A 54 15.48 -13.50 10.55
N LEU A 55 14.41 -12.69 10.52
CA LEU A 55 13.37 -12.60 11.55
C LEU A 55 14.01 -12.40 12.93
N ARG A 56 15.00 -11.49 13.00
CA ARG A 56 15.65 -11.06 14.23
C ARG A 56 15.54 -9.55 14.36
N ALA A 57 14.71 -9.12 15.29
CA ALA A 57 14.52 -7.71 15.59
C ALA A 57 15.68 -7.22 16.44
N GLN A 58 16.21 -6.05 16.08
CA GLN A 58 17.16 -5.33 16.91
C GLN A 58 16.42 -4.61 18.06
N PRO A 59 17.10 -4.25 19.17
CA PRO A 59 16.47 -3.51 20.25
C PRO A 59 15.87 -2.17 19.79
N GLY A 60 14.69 -1.83 20.30
CA GLY A 60 14.00 -0.57 20.01
C GLY A 60 13.38 -0.52 18.61
N PHE A 61 13.10 0.69 18.14
CA PHE A 61 12.52 0.95 16.82
C PHE A 61 13.36 1.99 16.10
N LEU A 62 13.40 1.91 14.77
CA LEU A 62 14.13 2.83 13.92
C LEU A 62 13.14 3.59 13.04
N PRO A 63 12.86 4.88 13.31
CA PRO A 63 12.13 5.75 12.40
C PRO A 63 12.82 5.84 11.04
N SER A 64 12.01 5.98 9.99
CA SER A 64 12.50 6.31 8.66
C SER A 64 13.05 7.75 8.63
N PRO A 65 14.03 8.03 7.77
CA PRO A 65 14.50 9.40 7.57
C PRO A 65 13.38 10.32 7.08
N ASP A 66 13.45 11.60 7.45
CA ASP A 66 12.55 12.61 6.86
C ASP A 66 12.74 12.67 5.34
N TRP A 67 11.63 12.74 4.61
CA TRP A 67 11.63 12.75 3.15
C TRP A 67 12.49 13.87 2.58
N ALA A 68 12.28 15.11 3.05
CA ALA A 68 12.93 16.29 2.47
C ALA A 68 14.43 16.33 2.81
N GLU A 69 14.83 15.79 3.96
CA GLU A 69 16.25 15.66 4.33
C GLU A 69 16.94 14.50 3.62
N ALA A 70 16.21 13.44 3.27
CA ALA A 70 16.79 12.24 2.67
C ALA A 70 16.84 12.26 1.15
N ILE A 71 15.81 12.78 0.48
CA ILE A 71 15.65 12.69 -0.97
C ILE A 71 15.06 13.96 -1.59
N ASP A 72 15.30 14.11 -2.88
CA ASP A 72 14.55 14.98 -3.77
C ASP A 72 14.09 14.14 -4.97
N TRP A 73 12.79 13.84 -5.06
CA TRP A 73 12.21 12.94 -6.05
C TRP A 73 11.16 13.70 -6.88
N HIS A 74 11.38 13.76 -8.20
CA HIS A 74 10.48 14.39 -9.16
C HIS A 74 10.31 13.53 -10.41
N GLY A 75 9.13 12.93 -10.56
CA GLY A 75 8.83 12.00 -11.66
C GLY A 75 9.85 10.86 -11.75
N THR A 76 10.66 10.86 -12.82
CA THR A 76 11.70 9.85 -13.04
C THR A 76 13.09 10.26 -12.54
N ARG A 77 13.23 11.39 -11.84
CA ARG A 77 14.51 11.89 -11.33
C ARG A 77 14.53 11.80 -9.82
N LEU A 78 15.56 11.16 -9.28
CA LEU A 78 15.78 11.02 -7.85
C LEU A 78 17.18 11.53 -7.50
N GLN A 79 17.28 12.45 -6.55
CA GLN A 79 18.50 12.74 -5.82
C GLN A 79 18.39 12.15 -4.43
N THR A 80 19.35 11.34 -4.01
CA THR A 80 19.49 10.91 -2.62
C THR A 80 20.57 11.75 -1.94
N LYS A 81 20.26 12.27 -0.75
CA LYS A 81 21.16 13.10 0.08
C LYS A 81 21.92 12.26 1.11
N GLN A 82 21.42 11.05 1.38
CA GLN A 82 22.05 10.03 2.21
C GLN A 82 21.77 8.63 1.60
N PRO A 83 22.47 7.56 2.04
CA PRO A 83 22.20 6.20 1.55
C PRO A 83 20.78 5.78 1.94
N VAL A 84 19.91 5.57 0.95
CA VAL A 84 18.51 5.17 1.16
C VAL A 84 18.03 4.25 0.06
N VAL A 85 17.13 3.35 0.41
CA VAL A 85 16.43 2.48 -0.53
C VAL A 85 15.00 2.99 -0.66
N LEU A 86 14.54 3.16 -1.90
CA LEU A 86 13.12 3.41 -2.17
C LEU A 86 12.37 2.07 -2.15
N ASP A 87 11.45 1.95 -1.20
CA ASP A 87 10.46 0.89 -1.12
C ASP A 87 9.15 1.37 -1.75
N VAL A 88 8.69 0.66 -2.78
CA VAL A 88 7.43 0.94 -3.45
C VAL A 88 6.38 -0.14 -3.16
N GLY A 89 6.60 -0.99 -2.16
CA GLY A 89 5.80 -2.18 -1.88
C GLY A 89 4.34 -1.90 -1.53
N ALA A 90 4.04 -0.68 -1.08
CA ALA A 90 2.68 -0.26 -0.77
C ALA A 90 1.86 0.19 -2.00
N ALA A 91 2.47 0.37 -3.16
CA ALA A 91 1.76 0.76 -4.40
C ALA A 91 2.19 -0.05 -5.64
N GLY A 92 3.30 -0.79 -5.53
CA GLY A 92 3.96 -1.43 -6.65
C GLY A 92 3.21 -2.63 -7.22
N LYS A 93 2.44 -3.35 -6.39
CA LYS A 93 1.59 -4.45 -6.88
C LYS A 93 0.41 -3.88 -7.65
N GLY A 94 -0.25 -2.86 -7.10
CA GLY A 94 -1.31 -2.12 -7.79
C GLY A 94 -0.84 -1.52 -9.12
N GLN A 95 0.35 -0.89 -9.14
CA GLN A 95 0.92 -0.39 -10.40
C GLN A 95 1.17 -1.49 -11.42
N LEU A 96 1.62 -2.68 -11.00
CA LEU A 96 1.80 -3.81 -11.90
C LEU A 96 0.45 -4.26 -12.50
N VAL A 97 -0.62 -4.27 -11.70
CA VAL A 97 -1.98 -4.57 -12.16
C VAL A 97 -2.41 -3.56 -13.23
N ASP A 98 -2.23 -2.27 -13.01
CA ASP A 98 -2.60 -1.23 -13.97
C ASP A 98 -1.80 -1.33 -15.29
N LEU A 99 -0.49 -1.62 -15.19
CA LEU A 99 0.35 -1.82 -16.37
C LEU A 99 -0.09 -3.05 -17.18
N LEU A 100 -0.51 -4.13 -16.51
CA LEU A 100 -1.03 -5.32 -17.17
C LEU A 100 -2.40 -5.07 -17.80
N ALA A 101 -3.30 -4.35 -17.11
CA ALA A 101 -4.60 -3.94 -17.63
C ALA A 101 -4.43 -3.14 -18.94
N ALA A 102 -3.55 -2.14 -18.94
CA ALA A 102 -3.25 -1.36 -20.14
C ALA A 102 -2.74 -2.22 -21.31
N GLU A 103 -1.93 -3.25 -21.04
CA GLU A 103 -1.45 -4.15 -22.08
C GLU A 103 -2.56 -5.06 -22.64
N LEU A 104 -3.46 -5.55 -21.78
CA LEU A 104 -4.63 -6.33 -22.20
C LEU A 104 -5.56 -5.50 -23.10
N GLU A 105 -5.83 -4.26 -22.73
CA GLU A 105 -6.63 -3.32 -23.52
C GLU A 105 -5.99 -3.03 -24.88
N ARG A 106 -4.67 -2.82 -24.90
CA ARG A 106 -3.90 -2.59 -26.14
C ARG A 106 -3.96 -3.80 -27.10
N HIS A 107 -4.23 -4.99 -26.56
CA HIS A 107 -4.45 -6.23 -27.30
C HIS A 107 -5.93 -6.52 -27.60
N GLY A 108 -6.85 -5.60 -27.26
CA GLY A 108 -8.27 -5.70 -27.56
C GLY A 108 -9.05 -6.66 -26.67
N VAL A 109 -8.50 -7.01 -25.49
CA VAL A 109 -9.22 -7.84 -24.51
C VAL A 109 -10.23 -6.97 -23.76
N GLY A 110 -11.52 -7.17 -24.04
CA GLY A 110 -12.58 -6.32 -23.49
C GLY A 110 -13.04 -6.68 -22.07
N ASN A 111 -12.98 -7.97 -21.71
CA ASN A 111 -13.47 -8.48 -20.43
C ASN A 111 -12.38 -9.30 -19.74
N TYR A 112 -11.93 -8.90 -18.56
CA TYR A 112 -10.91 -9.62 -17.80
C TYR A 112 -10.94 -9.28 -16.30
N VAL A 113 -10.34 -10.17 -15.52
CA VAL A 113 -10.00 -9.94 -14.11
C VAL A 113 -8.50 -10.18 -13.95
N ILE A 114 -7.81 -9.27 -13.28
CA ILE A 114 -6.43 -9.44 -12.83
C ILE A 114 -6.47 -9.68 -11.32
N ASP A 115 -5.80 -10.74 -10.88
CA ASP A 115 -5.59 -11.05 -9.46
C ASP A 115 -4.08 -11.00 -9.17
N ALA A 116 -3.68 -10.05 -8.32
CA ALA A 116 -2.33 -9.88 -7.81
C ALA A 116 -2.24 -10.24 -6.32
N SER A 117 -2.55 -11.50 -5.99
CA SER A 117 -2.53 -12.04 -4.62
C SER A 117 -3.65 -11.50 -3.71
N GLY A 118 -4.84 -11.30 -4.27
CA GLY A 118 -6.02 -10.77 -3.60
C GLY A 118 -6.29 -9.29 -3.86
N ASP A 119 -5.34 -8.57 -4.48
CA ASP A 119 -5.57 -7.26 -5.08
C ASP A 119 -6.17 -7.49 -6.48
N LEU A 120 -7.40 -7.04 -6.69
CA LEU A 120 -8.20 -7.38 -7.86
C LEU A 120 -8.50 -6.14 -8.71
N PHE A 121 -8.50 -6.32 -10.03
CA PHE A 121 -9.00 -5.35 -11.00
C PHE A 121 -9.90 -6.06 -12.01
N ALA A 122 -11.12 -5.56 -12.22
CA ALA A 122 -12.09 -6.10 -13.15
C ALA A 122 -12.47 -5.09 -14.23
N GLN A 123 -12.40 -5.48 -15.50
CA GLN A 123 -12.76 -4.64 -16.65
C GLN A 123 -13.78 -5.35 -17.53
N GLY A 124 -14.84 -4.63 -17.92
CA GLY A 124 -15.87 -5.16 -18.82
C GLY A 124 -16.82 -6.19 -18.20
N LEU A 125 -16.73 -6.42 -16.89
CA LEU A 125 -17.66 -7.25 -16.12
C LEU A 125 -17.80 -6.73 -14.69
N THR A 126 -18.90 -7.10 -14.04
CA THR A 126 -19.07 -6.96 -12.60
C THR A 126 -18.48 -8.17 -11.89
N LEU A 127 -17.70 -7.96 -10.84
CA LEU A 127 -17.13 -9.04 -10.02
C LEU A 127 -17.54 -8.87 -8.56
N ARG A 128 -18.22 -9.88 -8.01
CA ARG A 128 -18.55 -9.91 -6.57
C ARG A 128 -17.36 -10.46 -5.77
N VAL A 129 -16.86 -9.67 -4.82
CA VAL A 129 -15.65 -9.94 -4.04
C VAL A 129 -15.98 -10.02 -2.56
N GLY A 130 -15.43 -11.02 -1.87
CA GLY A 130 -15.53 -11.14 -0.42
C GLY A 130 -14.38 -10.43 0.29
N LEU A 131 -14.68 -9.74 1.39
CA LEU A 131 -13.69 -9.11 2.26
C LEU A 131 -13.23 -10.13 3.31
N GLU A 132 -12.13 -10.84 3.05
CA GLU A 132 -11.58 -11.91 3.92
C GLU A 132 -11.42 -11.45 5.38
N HIS A 133 -11.85 -12.25 6.35
CA HIS A 133 -11.66 -11.89 7.76
C HIS A 133 -10.18 -12.09 8.15
N PRO A 134 -9.48 -11.04 8.68
CA PRO A 134 -8.05 -11.12 8.98
C PRO A 134 -7.65 -12.05 10.12
N LEU A 135 -8.60 -12.64 10.84
CA LEU A 135 -8.33 -13.60 11.93
C LEU A 135 -8.89 -14.99 11.62
N ASP A 136 -9.71 -15.12 10.57
CA ASP A 136 -10.29 -16.38 10.13
C ASP A 136 -10.45 -16.38 8.59
N PRO A 137 -9.45 -16.89 7.86
CA PRO A 137 -9.48 -16.94 6.39
C PRO A 137 -10.62 -17.78 5.80
N SER A 138 -11.36 -18.54 6.62
CA SER A 138 -12.53 -19.29 6.16
C SER A 138 -13.81 -18.45 6.08
N THR A 139 -13.76 -17.20 6.55
CA THR A 139 -14.92 -16.29 6.60
C THR A 139 -14.62 -14.95 5.94
N ALA A 140 -15.67 -14.20 5.64
CA ALA A 140 -15.59 -12.83 5.16
C ALA A 140 -16.32 -11.90 6.14
N ILE A 141 -15.82 -10.68 6.30
CA ILE A 141 -16.50 -9.62 7.06
C ILE A 141 -17.52 -8.86 6.21
N GLY A 142 -17.55 -9.11 4.90
CA GLY A 142 -18.43 -8.40 3.99
C GLY A 142 -18.23 -8.82 2.54
N VAL A 143 -18.99 -8.19 1.65
CA VAL A 143 -18.95 -8.38 0.20
C VAL A 143 -19.14 -7.06 -0.52
N VAL A 144 -18.53 -6.93 -1.69
CA VAL A 144 -18.62 -5.74 -2.55
C VAL A 144 -18.65 -6.16 -4.01
N GLU A 145 -19.23 -5.35 -4.88
CA GLU A 145 -19.17 -5.54 -6.33
C GLU A 145 -18.17 -4.57 -6.95
N LEU A 146 -17.23 -5.08 -7.73
CA LEU A 146 -16.38 -4.25 -8.59
C LEU A 146 -17.13 -3.99 -9.88
N ASP A 147 -17.20 -2.73 -10.28
CA ASP A 147 -17.93 -2.27 -11.45
C ASP A 147 -17.21 -1.10 -12.15
N HIS A 148 -17.92 -0.36 -13.01
CA HIS A 148 -17.35 0.78 -13.71
C HIS A 148 -17.02 1.99 -12.81
N GLY A 149 -17.63 2.10 -11.62
CA GLY A 149 -17.31 3.14 -10.66
C GLY A 149 -16.01 2.83 -9.94
N TYR A 150 -15.91 1.63 -9.36
CA TYR A 150 -14.69 1.13 -8.72
C TYR A 150 -14.28 -0.25 -9.24
N PRO A 151 -13.51 -0.32 -10.35
CA PRO A 151 -13.05 -1.57 -10.93
C PRO A 151 -11.92 -2.25 -10.13
N ALA A 152 -11.24 -1.52 -9.23
CA ALA A 152 -10.12 -2.02 -8.45
C ALA A 152 -10.49 -2.17 -6.97
N ILE A 153 -10.02 -3.25 -6.33
CA ILE A 153 -9.97 -3.39 -4.87
C ILE A 153 -8.61 -3.94 -4.46
N CYS A 154 -8.02 -3.33 -3.43
CA CYS A 154 -6.80 -3.85 -2.81
C CYS A 154 -6.97 -3.95 -1.31
N ALA A 155 -6.26 -4.91 -0.72
CA ALA A 155 -6.34 -5.20 0.71
C ALA A 155 -4.96 -5.14 1.37
N SER A 156 -4.92 -4.53 2.55
CA SER A 156 -3.74 -4.57 3.42
C SER A 156 -4.11 -5.20 4.75
N ALA A 157 -3.27 -6.10 5.26
CA ALA A 157 -3.51 -6.79 6.51
C ALA A 157 -2.22 -7.03 7.29
N SER A 158 -2.26 -6.85 8.61
CA SER A 158 -1.09 -7.03 9.48
C SER A 158 -0.69 -8.51 9.65
N ASN A 159 -1.59 -9.46 9.37
CA ASN A 159 -1.37 -10.89 9.54
C ASN A 159 -0.58 -11.55 8.39
N ARG A 160 -0.55 -10.97 7.18
CA ARG A 160 -0.01 -11.61 5.96
C ARG A 160 1.51 -11.81 6.03
N ARG A 161 2.23 -10.86 6.64
CA ARG A 161 3.66 -10.99 6.97
C ARG A 161 3.86 -10.51 8.40
N SER A 162 3.69 -11.44 9.34
CA SER A 162 3.89 -11.25 10.77
C SER A 162 4.79 -12.33 11.33
N TRP A 163 5.60 -11.99 12.32
CA TRP A 163 6.43 -12.95 13.04
C TRP A 163 6.66 -12.48 14.48
N GLY A 164 6.92 -13.40 15.41
CA GLY A 164 7.03 -13.04 16.83
C GLY A 164 5.75 -12.41 17.41
N ALA A 165 5.85 -11.83 18.60
CA ALA A 165 4.71 -11.20 19.26
C ALA A 165 4.51 -9.76 18.74
N GLY A 166 3.46 -9.55 17.93
CA GLY A 166 3.03 -8.21 17.48
C GLY A 166 3.91 -7.57 16.40
N LEU A 167 4.88 -8.28 15.81
CA LEU A 167 5.66 -7.74 14.69
C LEU A 167 4.99 -8.12 13.37
N HIS A 168 4.76 -7.12 12.55
CA HIS A 168 4.30 -7.24 11.17
C HIS A 168 4.93 -6.13 10.34
N HIS A 169 4.86 -6.27 9.03
CA HIS A 169 5.52 -5.38 8.07
C HIS A 169 4.85 -4.02 7.86
N VAL A 170 3.65 -3.79 8.42
CA VAL A 170 2.97 -2.49 8.32
C VAL A 170 3.46 -1.60 9.46
N LEU A 171 4.51 -0.83 9.18
CA LEU A 171 5.20 0.02 10.13
C LEU A 171 4.82 1.49 9.90
N ASP A 172 4.64 2.22 10.98
CA ASP A 172 4.59 3.69 10.95
C ASP A 172 6.01 4.21 10.75
N GLY A 173 6.28 4.80 9.58
CA GLY A 173 7.57 5.35 9.21
C GLY A 173 8.10 6.45 10.14
N SER A 174 7.22 7.20 10.79
CA SER A 174 7.62 8.26 11.73
C SER A 174 8.15 7.72 13.06
N THR A 175 7.79 6.47 13.42
CA THR A 175 8.17 5.86 14.70
C THR A 175 8.96 4.56 14.56
N GLY A 176 8.92 3.92 13.40
CA GLY A 176 9.43 2.58 13.14
C GLY A 176 8.60 1.46 13.81
N LYS A 177 7.42 1.77 14.37
CA LYS A 177 6.61 0.81 15.14
C LYS A 177 5.57 0.10 14.26
N PRO A 178 5.28 -1.19 14.50
CA PRO A 178 4.14 -1.86 13.87
C PRO A 178 2.81 -1.30 14.37
N VAL A 179 1.88 -1.03 13.45
CA VAL A 179 0.53 -0.52 13.77
C VAL A 179 -0.33 -1.59 14.45
N GLN A 180 -0.82 -1.32 15.66
CA GLN A 180 -1.59 -2.31 16.45
C GLN A 180 -3.11 -2.11 16.42
N THR A 181 -3.58 -0.98 15.88
CA THR A 181 -5.00 -0.55 15.95
C THR A 181 -5.85 -1.10 14.82
N VAL A 182 -5.32 -1.13 13.60
CA VAL A 182 -5.98 -1.65 12.39
C VAL A 182 -5.43 -3.04 12.07
N LEU A 183 -6.31 -4.01 11.87
CA LEU A 183 -5.95 -5.38 11.48
C LEU A 183 -5.92 -5.55 9.97
N ALA A 184 -6.91 -4.97 9.30
CA ALA A 184 -7.02 -4.99 7.86
C ALA A 184 -7.78 -3.77 7.33
N SER A 185 -7.54 -3.45 6.08
CA SER A 185 -8.23 -2.42 5.31
C SER A 185 -8.41 -2.89 3.88
N TRP A 186 -9.48 -2.39 3.27
CA TRP A 186 -9.81 -2.55 1.87
C TRP A 186 -10.06 -1.18 1.28
N ALA A 187 -9.48 -0.92 0.11
CA ALA A 187 -9.72 0.30 -0.65
C ALA A 187 -10.19 -0.06 -2.05
N LEU A 188 -11.23 0.63 -2.51
CA LEU A 188 -11.80 0.51 -3.84
C LEU A 188 -11.56 1.81 -4.60
N ALA A 189 -10.99 1.74 -5.79
CA ALA A 189 -10.63 2.92 -6.58
C ALA A 189 -10.74 2.66 -8.09
N GLN A 190 -10.53 3.70 -8.90
CA GLN A 190 -10.52 3.58 -10.36
C GLN A 190 -9.28 2.87 -10.93
N ASP A 191 -8.18 2.85 -10.17
CA ASP A 191 -6.95 2.15 -10.53
C ASP A 191 -6.39 1.40 -9.32
N ALA A 192 -5.68 0.30 -9.60
CA ALA A 192 -5.17 -0.59 -8.58
C ALA A 192 -3.97 0.02 -7.83
N MET A 193 -3.17 0.87 -8.46
CA MET A 193 -2.04 1.56 -7.81
C MET A 193 -2.53 2.44 -6.64
N GLN A 194 -3.58 3.23 -6.84
CA GLN A 194 -4.20 4.03 -5.79
C GLN A 194 -4.85 3.14 -4.74
N ALA A 195 -5.60 2.10 -5.15
CA ALA A 195 -6.22 1.18 -4.20
C ALA A 195 -5.19 0.51 -3.27
N ASP A 196 -4.08 -0.01 -3.80
CA ASP A 196 -3.00 -0.67 -3.01
C ASP A 196 -2.39 0.32 -1.98
N ALA A 197 -2.11 1.54 -2.45
CA ALA A 197 -1.52 2.58 -1.62
C ALA A 197 -2.48 3.07 -0.53
N LEU A 198 -3.75 3.27 -0.86
CA LEU A 198 -4.78 3.71 0.07
C LEU A 198 -5.12 2.63 1.09
N ALA A 199 -5.14 1.35 0.69
CA ALA A 199 -5.29 0.24 1.63
C ALA A 199 -4.19 0.30 2.70
N THR A 200 -2.94 0.52 2.32
CA THR A 200 -1.85 0.70 3.30
C THR A 200 -2.03 1.98 4.13
N ALA A 201 -2.37 3.11 3.49
CA ALA A 201 -2.52 4.41 4.16
C ALA A 201 -3.60 4.41 5.26
N LEU A 202 -4.67 3.65 5.08
CA LEU A 202 -5.77 3.49 6.03
C LEU A 202 -5.37 2.87 7.38
N PHE A 203 -4.18 2.28 7.49
CA PHE A 203 -3.60 1.88 8.77
C PHE A 203 -3.16 3.06 9.63
N PHE A 204 -2.84 4.20 9.01
CA PHE A 204 -2.21 5.34 9.68
C PHE A 204 -3.16 6.52 9.86
N THR A 205 -4.12 6.70 8.96
CA THR A 205 -5.06 7.82 8.98
C THR A 205 -6.48 7.38 8.62
N ASP A 206 -7.46 8.28 8.76
CA ASP A 206 -8.85 8.00 8.43
C ASP A 206 -9.19 8.22 6.94
N HIS A 207 -10.32 7.64 6.53
CA HIS A 207 -10.84 7.80 5.17
C HIS A 207 -11.03 9.28 4.81
N ALA A 208 -11.63 10.07 5.71
CA ALA A 208 -11.94 11.48 5.47
C ALA A 208 -10.70 12.33 5.18
N THR A 209 -9.54 11.99 5.76
CA THR A 209 -8.27 12.66 5.48
C THR A 209 -7.76 12.33 4.09
N LEU A 210 -7.81 11.06 3.69
CA LEU A 210 -7.40 10.61 2.35
C LEU A 210 -8.36 11.14 1.26
N ALA A 211 -9.66 11.17 1.55
CA ALA A 211 -10.71 11.63 0.63
C ALA A 211 -10.61 13.12 0.25
N LYS A 212 -9.73 13.88 0.89
CA LYS A 212 -9.40 15.26 0.49
C LYS A 212 -8.71 15.31 -0.88
N GLU A 213 -8.06 14.22 -1.29
CA GLU A 213 -7.25 14.16 -2.52
C GLU A 213 -7.51 12.93 -3.38
N PHE A 214 -8.19 11.90 -2.85
CA PHE A 214 -8.46 10.65 -3.55
C PHE A 214 -9.95 10.36 -3.59
N ASP A 215 -10.43 9.86 -4.73
CA ASP A 215 -11.79 9.35 -4.89
C ASP A 215 -11.76 7.82 -4.79
N PHE A 216 -12.23 7.31 -3.65
CA PHE A 216 -12.15 5.90 -3.32
C PHE A 216 -13.23 5.54 -2.30
N ALA A 217 -13.61 4.27 -2.22
CA ALA A 217 -14.38 3.74 -1.09
C ALA A 217 -13.47 2.86 -0.22
N SER A 218 -13.85 2.65 1.05
CA SER A 218 -13.00 1.88 1.96
C SER A 218 -13.74 1.18 3.08
N VAL A 219 -13.11 0.12 3.57
CA VAL A 219 -13.46 -0.58 4.81
C VAL A 219 -12.20 -0.72 5.66
N ARG A 220 -12.30 -0.53 6.97
CA ARG A 220 -11.25 -0.82 7.95
C ARG A 220 -11.78 -1.73 9.04
N MET A 221 -11.01 -2.75 9.40
CA MET A 221 -11.27 -3.60 10.56
C MET A 221 -10.25 -3.31 11.65
N PHE A 222 -10.71 -2.92 12.83
CA PHE A 222 -9.88 -2.62 13.99
C PHE A 222 -9.64 -3.86 14.85
N SER A 223 -8.57 -3.84 15.64
CA SER A 223 -8.24 -4.92 16.59
C SER A 223 -9.26 -5.11 17.70
N THR A 224 -10.17 -4.14 17.88
CA THR A 224 -11.33 -4.24 18.77
C THR A 224 -12.50 -5.04 18.18
N GLY A 225 -12.42 -5.46 16.92
CA GLY A 225 -13.49 -6.12 16.18
C GLY A 225 -14.49 -5.16 15.52
N ARG A 226 -14.34 -3.84 15.70
CA ARG A 226 -15.14 -2.84 15.00
C ARG A 226 -14.73 -2.74 13.53
N ALA A 227 -15.71 -2.62 12.64
CA ALA A 227 -15.51 -2.17 11.27
C ALA A 227 -15.85 -0.67 11.13
N GLU A 228 -15.15 0.01 10.23
CA GLU A 228 -15.49 1.35 9.75
C GLU A 228 -15.58 1.30 8.23
N ILE A 229 -16.62 1.91 7.68
CA ILE A 229 -16.90 1.97 6.25
C ILE A 229 -16.99 3.44 5.82
N SER A 230 -16.57 3.74 4.61
CA SER A 230 -16.79 5.06 4.01
C SER A 230 -18.24 5.23 3.57
N ASP A 231 -18.71 6.47 3.53
CA ASP A 231 -20.12 6.79 3.18
C ASP A 231 -20.49 6.39 1.75
N ASN A 232 -19.50 6.29 0.86
CA ASN A 232 -19.63 5.90 -0.54
C ASN A 232 -19.35 4.40 -0.79
N PHE A 233 -19.20 3.59 0.27
CA PHE A 233 -19.02 2.15 0.13
C PHE A 233 -20.34 1.49 -0.27
N ASP A 234 -20.36 0.87 -1.46
CA ASP A 234 -21.52 0.16 -1.99
C ASP A 234 -21.32 -1.36 -1.85
N GLY A 235 -21.58 -1.87 -0.65
CA GLY A 235 -21.43 -3.28 -0.31
C GLY A 235 -22.09 -3.63 1.02
N GLU A 236 -21.96 -4.88 1.43
CA GLU A 236 -22.53 -5.40 2.67
C GLU A 236 -21.42 -5.76 3.66
N ILE A 237 -21.62 -5.45 4.95
CA ILE A 237 -20.76 -5.87 6.07
C ILE A 237 -21.61 -6.71 7.04
N PHE A 238 -21.04 -7.78 7.58
CA PHE A 238 -21.71 -8.75 8.45
C PHE A 238 -21.46 -8.53 9.94
#